data_AF-A0AAV1TE52-F1
#
_entry.id   AF-A0AAV1TE52-F1
#
_cell.length_a   1.000
_cell.length_b   1.000
_cell.length_c   1.000
_cell.angle_alpha   90.00
_cell.angle_beta   90.00
_cell.angle_gamma   90.00
#
_symmetry.space_group_name_H-M   'P 1'
#
loop_
_entity.id
_entity.type
_entity.pdbx_description
1 polymer ?
#
loop_
_entity_poly.entity_id
_entity_poly.type
_entity_poly.pdbx_seq_one_letter_code
_entity_poly.pdbx_strand_id
1 'polypeptide(L)'
;MDTVVERVHEAARLTLVREPDGRTRWTVPHYPLETSDSPTTSVHLHPKTTTMPCRGGRLDLDASCFQDKRSCFRLVQPKDGAPATQNLLLFLHGCGDSHDPFARLGEQMALPQTAVVSLRAPLELPFDLGFAWVDDFDETGSVIPPDIPHERRSQSLQAARN
;
A
#
# COMPACT_ATOMS: atom_id res chain seq x y z
N MET A 1 -22.99 -20.75 -8.98
CA MET A 1 -23.28 -19.32 -9.27
C MET A 1 -21.93 -18.67 -9.29
N ASP A 2 -21.43 -18.41 -10.48
CA ASP A 2 -20.00 -18.34 -10.71
C ASP A 2 -19.52 -16.90 -10.57
N THR A 3 -18.37 -16.73 -9.94
CA THR A 3 -17.69 -15.45 -9.79
C THR A 3 -17.35 -14.87 -11.16
N VAL A 4 -17.74 -13.62 -11.42
CA VAL A 4 -17.50 -12.96 -12.71
C VAL A 4 -16.22 -12.14 -12.65
N VAL A 5 -15.32 -12.36 -13.60
CA VAL A 5 -14.12 -11.52 -13.77
C VAL A 5 -14.54 -10.19 -14.39
N GLU A 6 -14.33 -9.08 -13.68
CA GLU A 6 -14.67 -7.74 -14.16
C GLU A 6 -13.52 -7.05 -14.88
N ARG A 7 -12.29 -7.24 -14.40
CA ARG A 7 -11.12 -6.54 -14.93
C ARG A 7 -9.86 -7.34 -14.65
N VAL A 8 -8.94 -7.37 -15.60
CA VAL A 8 -7.60 -7.94 -15.42
C VAL A 8 -6.58 -6.81 -15.55
N HIS A 9 -5.64 -6.75 -14.61
CA HIS A 9 -4.51 -5.82 -14.61
C HIS A 9 -3.22 -6.62 -14.85
N GLU A 10 -2.94 -6.91 -16.12
CA GLU A 10 -1.85 -7.80 -16.56
C GLU A 10 -0.49 -7.43 -15.95
N ALA A 11 -0.13 -6.14 -15.96
CA ALA A 11 1.16 -5.67 -15.44
C ALA A 11 1.33 -5.89 -13.93
N ALA A 12 0.23 -5.90 -13.17
CA ALA A 12 0.26 -6.16 -11.72
C ALA A 12 -0.08 -7.61 -11.40
N ARG A 13 -0.47 -8.40 -12.42
CA ARG A 13 -0.99 -9.75 -12.28
C ARG A 13 -2.12 -9.81 -11.25
N LEU A 14 -3.10 -8.91 -11.39
CA LEU A 14 -4.28 -8.83 -10.52
C LEU A 14 -5.56 -8.99 -11.33
N THR A 15 -6.54 -9.69 -10.77
CA THR A 15 -7.87 -9.87 -11.36
C THR A 15 -8.93 -9.35 -10.40
N LEU A 16 -9.75 -8.39 -10.85
CA LEU A 16 -10.91 -7.93 -10.12
C LEU A 16 -12.07 -8.89 -10.40
N VAL A 17 -12.63 -9.44 -9.34
CA VAL A 17 -13.72 -10.41 -9.40
C VAL A 17 -14.93 -9.85 -8.67
N ARG A 18 -16.12 -10.02 -9.24
CA ARG A 18 -17.40 -9.75 -8.59
C ARG A 18 -18.05 -11.05 -8.14
N GLU A 19 -18.35 -11.14 -6.85
CA GLU A 19 -19.09 -12.23 -6.23
C GLU A 19 -20.60 -12.11 -6.51
N PRO A 20 -21.37 -13.22 -6.44
CA PRO A 20 -22.81 -13.20 -6.69
C PRO A 20 -23.62 -12.28 -5.76
N ASP A 21 -23.08 -11.95 -4.59
CA ASP A 21 -23.67 -11.00 -3.63
C ASP A 21 -23.39 -9.52 -3.98
N GLY A 22 -22.71 -9.27 -5.10
CA GLY A 22 -22.35 -7.95 -5.60
C GLY A 22 -21.03 -7.39 -5.06
N ARG A 23 -20.35 -8.09 -4.13
CA ARG A 23 -19.04 -7.67 -3.61
C ARG A 23 -17.96 -7.79 -4.67
N THR A 24 -16.95 -6.92 -4.59
CA THR A 24 -15.77 -6.99 -5.44
C THR A 24 -14.51 -7.23 -4.62
N ARG A 25 -13.60 -8.04 -5.17
CA ARG A 25 -12.29 -8.34 -4.58
C ARG A 25 -11.24 -8.45 -5.67
N TRP A 26 -10.02 -8.03 -5.36
CA TRP A 26 -8.87 -8.32 -6.20
C TRP A 26 -8.29 -9.69 -5.83
N THR A 27 -7.94 -10.50 -6.83
CA THR A 27 -7.26 -11.78 -6.69
C THR A 27 -5.93 -11.74 -7.42
N VAL A 28 -4.89 -12.30 -6.82
CA VAL A 28 -3.60 -12.54 -7.48
C VAL A 28 -3.66 -13.95 -8.06
N PRO A 29 -3.45 -14.18 -9.38
CA PRO A 29 -3.27 -15.51 -9.92
C PRO A 29 -1.98 -16.09 -9.34
N HIS A 30 -2.09 -17.04 -8.40
CA HIS A 30 -0.95 -17.82 -7.92
C HIS A 30 -0.38 -18.64 -9.08
N TYR A 31 0.94 -18.58 -9.28
CA TYR A 31 1.66 -19.66 -9.96
C TYR A 31 1.61 -20.89 -9.05
N PRO A 32 1.44 -22.12 -9.55
CA PRO A 32 1.50 -23.29 -8.70
C PRO A 32 2.96 -23.51 -8.30
N LEU A 33 3.28 -23.30 -7.03
CA LEU A 33 4.32 -24.09 -6.37
C LEU A 33 3.58 -25.13 -5.54
N GLU A 34 3.81 -26.39 -5.85
CA GLU A 34 3.37 -27.54 -5.07
C GLU A 34 3.79 -27.34 -3.61
N THR A 35 2.88 -26.88 -2.77
CA THR A 35 2.84 -27.18 -1.33
C THR A 35 1.50 -26.70 -0.77
N SER A 36 0.78 -27.66 -0.21
CA SER A 36 -0.48 -27.47 0.49
C SER A 36 -0.33 -26.42 1.58
N ASP A 37 -1.39 -25.63 1.78
CA ASP A 37 -1.57 -24.62 2.83
C ASP A 37 -0.94 -23.24 2.58
N SER A 38 -1.45 -22.52 1.58
CA SER A 38 -1.38 -21.05 1.55
C SER A 38 -2.73 -20.45 1.91
N PRO A 39 -2.85 -19.62 2.97
CA PRO A 39 -4.11 -18.96 3.29
C PRO A 39 -4.48 -18.00 2.16
N THR A 40 -5.65 -18.13 1.57
CA THR A 40 -6.17 -17.21 0.56
C THR A 40 -6.64 -15.93 1.25
N THR A 41 -5.74 -14.99 1.54
CA THR A 41 -6.12 -13.68 2.10
C THR A 41 -6.83 -12.86 1.02
N SER A 42 -8.14 -12.95 0.95
CA SER A 42 -8.98 -12.13 0.07
C SER A 42 -9.09 -10.71 0.62
N VAL A 43 -8.64 -9.73 -0.16
CA VAL A 43 -8.88 -8.32 0.15
C VAL A 43 -10.33 -8.00 -0.25
N HIS A 44 -11.22 -7.95 0.75
CA HIS A 44 -12.62 -7.58 0.53
C HIS A 44 -12.73 -6.05 0.48
N LEU A 45 -13.09 -5.52 -0.69
CA LEU A 45 -13.36 -4.10 -0.84
C LEU A 45 -14.78 -3.84 -0.36
N HIS A 46 -14.92 -3.08 0.72
CA HIS A 46 -16.22 -2.56 1.12
C HIS A 46 -16.53 -1.28 0.35
N PRO A 47 -17.67 -1.19 -0.34
CA PRO A 47 -18.16 0.09 -0.84
C PRO A 47 -18.26 1.08 0.32
N LYS A 48 -17.61 2.25 0.21
CA LYS A 48 -17.80 3.33 1.18
C LYS A 48 -19.25 3.79 1.07
N THR A 49 -20.11 3.39 2.02
CA THR A 49 -21.50 3.84 2.12
C THR A 49 -21.51 5.30 2.54
N THR A 50 -21.44 6.18 1.55
CA THR A 50 -21.50 7.63 1.74
C THR A 50 -22.95 8.03 2.04
N THR A 51 -23.28 8.24 3.31
CA THR A 51 -24.59 8.78 3.75
C THR A 51 -24.64 10.31 3.70
N MET A 52 -23.51 10.99 3.48
CA MET A 52 -23.43 12.46 3.44
C MET A 52 -23.07 12.96 2.04
N PRO A 53 -23.68 14.05 1.54
CA PRO A 53 -23.20 14.67 0.31
C PRO A 53 -21.76 15.12 0.53
N CYS A 54 -20.80 14.50 -0.17
CA CYS A 54 -19.39 14.86 -0.12
C CYS A 54 -19.23 16.31 -0.58
N ARG A 55 -19.30 17.25 0.37
CA ARG A 55 -19.03 18.66 0.12
C ARG A 55 -17.52 18.82 0.07
N GLY A 56 -16.95 18.60 -1.12
CA GLY A 56 -15.54 18.82 -1.42
C GLY A 56 -14.75 17.52 -1.59
N GLY A 57 -14.15 17.34 -2.77
CA GLY A 57 -13.30 16.20 -3.13
C GLY A 57 -11.97 16.17 -2.39
N ARG A 58 -12.03 16.06 -1.07
CA ARG A 58 -10.89 15.89 -0.16
C ARG A 58 -10.75 14.39 0.14
N LEU A 59 -9.54 13.87 0.03
CA LEU A 59 -9.29 12.47 0.34
C LEU A 59 -9.34 12.26 1.85
N ASP A 60 -10.29 11.47 2.33
CA ASP A 60 -10.48 11.18 3.75
C ASP A 60 -9.75 9.89 4.11
N LEU A 61 -8.44 10.01 4.33
CA LEU A 61 -7.56 8.94 4.84
C LEU A 61 -7.13 9.30 6.26
N ASP A 62 -7.63 8.55 7.23
CA ASP A 62 -7.26 8.67 8.63
C ASP A 62 -6.41 7.46 9.04
N ALA A 63 -5.27 7.71 9.68
CA ALA A 63 -4.41 6.68 10.23
C ALA A 63 -5.12 5.83 11.30
N SER A 64 -6.13 6.39 11.99
CA SER A 64 -6.94 5.68 12.97
C SER A 64 -7.80 4.56 12.36
N CYS A 65 -8.08 4.62 11.05
CA CYS A 65 -8.82 3.57 10.34
C CYS A 65 -8.02 2.27 10.18
N PHE A 66 -6.71 2.31 10.44
CA PHE A 66 -5.85 1.14 10.35
C PHE A 66 -5.71 0.52 11.73
N GLN A 67 -6.18 -0.73 11.86
CA GLN A 67 -6.15 -1.47 13.13
C GLN A 67 -4.69 -1.74 13.59
N ASP A 68 -3.76 -1.79 12.64
CA ASP A 68 -2.34 -1.94 12.91
C ASP A 68 -1.67 -0.57 13.18
N LYS A 69 -1.16 -0.40 14.40
CA LYS A 69 -0.41 0.78 14.86
C LYS A 69 0.90 1.01 14.11
N ARG A 70 1.33 0.09 13.27
CA ARG A 70 2.51 0.24 12.40
C ARG A 70 2.25 1.17 11.21
N SER A 71 0.98 1.39 10.84
CA SER A 71 0.61 2.26 9.72
C SER A 71 0.90 3.72 10.07
N CYS A 72 1.93 4.29 9.45
CA CYS A 72 2.29 5.69 9.63
C CYS A 72 2.45 6.37 8.28
N PHE A 73 1.77 7.51 8.10
CA PHE A 73 1.82 8.26 6.86
C PHE A 73 1.50 9.73 7.08
N ARG A 74 1.86 10.54 6.07
CA ARG A 74 1.43 11.93 5.97
C ARG A 74 0.59 12.10 4.72
N LEU A 75 -0.57 12.74 4.89
CA LEU A 75 -1.48 13.12 3.82
C LEU A 75 -1.40 14.64 3.61
N VAL A 76 -1.04 15.04 2.40
CA VAL A 76 -1.08 16.43 1.94
C VAL A 76 -2.24 16.58 0.97
N GLN A 77 -3.14 17.49 1.27
CA GLN A 77 -4.30 17.80 0.44
C GLN A 77 -4.01 18.99 -0.47
N PRO A 78 -4.67 19.08 -1.64
CA PRO A 78 -4.74 20.34 -2.38
C PRO A 78 -5.28 21.47 -1.50
N LYS A 79 -4.85 22.70 -1.79
CA LYS A 79 -5.27 23.90 -1.05
C LYS A 79 -6.79 24.06 -1.03
N ASP A 80 -7.31 24.62 0.05
CA ASP A 80 -8.74 24.87 0.20
C ASP A 80 -9.26 25.77 -0.95
N GLY A 81 -10.40 25.37 -1.54
CA GLY A 81 -10.97 26.01 -2.72
C GLY A 81 -10.44 25.50 -4.06
N ALA A 82 -9.45 24.60 -4.07
CA ALA A 82 -9.05 23.90 -5.29
C ALA A 82 -10.19 22.98 -5.81
N PRO A 83 -10.21 22.67 -7.12
CA PRO A 83 -11.12 21.68 -7.66
C PRO A 83 -10.95 20.32 -6.96
N ALA A 84 -12.01 19.51 -6.97
CA ALA A 84 -12.02 18.19 -6.34
C ALA A 84 -10.79 17.37 -6.75
N THR A 85 -10.16 16.71 -5.77
CA THR A 85 -9.03 15.81 -5.99
C THR A 85 -9.45 14.65 -6.88
N GLN A 86 -8.69 14.39 -7.93
CA GLN A 86 -8.92 13.29 -8.87
C GLN A 86 -7.74 12.32 -8.93
N ASN A 87 -6.56 12.77 -8.53
CA ASN A 87 -5.33 11.98 -8.58
C ASN A 87 -4.76 11.79 -7.17
N LEU A 88 -4.02 10.71 -7.00
CA LEU A 88 -3.25 10.44 -5.79
C LEU A 88 -1.80 10.14 -6.19
N LEU A 89 -0.86 10.87 -5.59
CA LEU A 89 0.56 10.55 -5.63
C LEU A 89 0.95 9.83 -4.35
N LEU A 90 1.48 8.61 -4.50
CA LEU A 90 1.94 7.80 -3.39
C LEU A 90 3.48 7.76 -3.38
N PHE A 91 4.08 8.19 -2.28
CA PHE A 91 5.52 8.06 -2.05
C PHE A 91 5.84 6.88 -1.14
N LEU A 92 6.76 6.04 -1.62
CA LEU A 92 7.44 4.99 -0.87
C LEU A 92 8.91 5.38 -0.80
N HIS A 93 9.43 5.61 0.41
CA HIS A 93 10.83 6.02 0.59
C HIS A 93 11.80 4.85 0.45
N GLY A 94 13.09 5.16 0.27
CA GLY A 94 14.17 4.17 0.21
C GLY A 94 14.54 3.59 1.57
N CYS A 95 15.38 2.56 1.60
CA CYS A 95 15.90 2.00 2.85
C CYS A 95 16.70 3.06 3.63
N GLY A 96 16.40 3.21 4.91
CA GLY A 96 17.06 4.16 5.81
C GLY A 96 16.51 5.59 5.76
N ASP A 97 15.44 5.82 5.00
CA ASP A 97 14.72 7.08 4.98
C ASP A 97 13.46 7.04 5.88
N SER A 98 12.75 8.16 5.92
CA SER A 98 11.39 8.29 6.46
C SER A 98 10.49 8.99 5.42
N HIS A 99 9.18 8.97 5.67
CA HIS A 99 8.14 9.57 4.83
C HIS A 99 8.09 11.11 4.83
N ASP A 100 8.60 11.78 5.87
CA ASP A 100 8.47 13.23 6.03
C ASP A 100 9.06 14.06 4.87
N PRO A 101 10.29 13.81 4.37
CA PRO A 101 10.85 14.57 3.25
C PRO A 101 10.05 14.42 1.96
N PHE A 102 9.50 13.24 1.70
CA PHE A 102 8.74 12.96 0.49
C PHE A 102 7.35 13.60 0.51
N ALA A 103 6.72 13.70 1.69
CA ALA A 103 5.49 14.46 1.82
C ALA A 103 5.72 15.96 1.53
N ARG A 104 6.84 16.53 2.03
CA ARG A 104 7.23 17.92 1.72
C ARG A 104 7.53 18.11 0.24
N LEU A 105 8.22 17.15 -0.39
CA LEU A 105 8.48 17.17 -1.83
C LEU A 105 7.16 17.22 -2.60
N GLY A 106 6.21 16.33 -2.30
CA GLY A 106 4.92 16.31 -2.96
C GLY A 106 4.11 17.60 -2.77
N GLU A 107 4.18 18.20 -1.58
CA GLU A 107 3.58 19.51 -1.32
C GLU A 107 4.20 20.60 -2.21
N GLN A 108 5.53 20.62 -2.34
CA GLN A 108 6.26 21.58 -3.17
C GLN A 108 6.00 21.43 -4.67
N MET A 109 5.69 20.21 -5.15
CA MET A 109 5.35 19.98 -6.55
C MET A 109 4.06 20.68 -6.98
N ALA A 110 3.15 20.97 -6.03
CA ALA A 110 1.90 21.69 -6.27
C ALA A 110 1.07 21.14 -7.45
N LEU A 111 0.99 19.81 -7.57
CA LEU A 111 0.33 19.15 -8.68
C LEU A 111 -1.19 19.44 -8.69
N PRO A 112 -1.79 19.75 -9.86
CA PRO A 112 -3.23 20.02 -9.96
C PRO A 112 -4.08 18.82 -9.51
N GLN A 113 -5.11 19.08 -8.71
CA GLN A 113 -6.12 18.09 -8.29
C GLN A 113 -5.53 16.77 -7.75
N THR A 114 -4.35 16.84 -7.10
CA THR A 114 -3.59 15.67 -6.69
C THR A 114 -3.35 15.72 -5.19
N ALA A 115 -3.87 14.74 -4.44
CA ALA A 115 -3.46 14.53 -3.06
C ALA A 115 -2.12 13.77 -3.04
N VAL A 116 -1.33 14.00 -2.02
CA VAL A 116 -0.07 13.27 -1.81
C VAL A 116 -0.17 12.48 -0.53
N VAL A 117 0.16 11.20 -0.60
CA VAL A 117 0.35 10.34 0.57
C VAL A 117 1.80 9.89 0.57
N SER A 118 2.50 10.11 1.67
CA SER A 118 3.81 9.49 1.88
C SER A 118 3.73 8.51 3.04
N LEU A 119 4.05 7.25 2.75
CA LEU A 119 4.00 6.16 3.71
C LEU A 119 5.37 5.94 4.33
N ARG A 120 5.39 5.70 5.64
CA ARG A 120 6.58 5.22 6.35
C ARG A 120 6.60 3.70 6.31
N ALA A 121 7.77 3.14 6.06
CA ALA A 121 7.96 1.71 6.12
C ALA A 121 7.82 1.18 7.57
N PRO A 122 7.34 -0.07 7.76
CA PRO A 122 6.98 -0.57 9.09
C PRO A 122 8.16 -1.03 9.95
N LEU A 123 9.32 -1.33 9.34
CA LEU A 123 10.52 -1.78 10.06
C LEU A 123 11.42 -0.59 10.37
N GLU A 124 11.60 -0.30 11.66
CA GLU A 124 12.57 0.68 12.14
C GLU A 124 13.97 0.03 12.17
N LEU A 125 14.96 0.71 11.59
CA LEU A 125 16.34 0.25 11.59
C LEU A 125 17.03 0.60 12.91
N PRO A 126 17.99 -0.22 13.37
CA PRO A 126 18.77 0.07 14.56
C PRO A 126 19.48 1.43 14.48
N PHE A 127 19.74 2.03 15.64
CA PHE A 127 20.54 3.26 15.77
C PHE A 127 19.96 4.47 15.04
N ASP A 128 18.63 4.58 14.96
CA ASP A 128 17.92 5.68 14.31
C ASP A 128 18.30 5.86 12.82
N LEU A 129 18.71 4.78 12.16
CA LEU A 129 19.12 4.77 10.75
C LEU A 129 17.93 4.85 9.78
N GLY A 130 16.72 5.15 10.27
CA GLY A 130 15.51 5.30 9.46
C GLY A 130 14.68 4.02 9.39
N PHE A 131 13.98 3.82 8.27
CA PHE A 131 13.00 2.74 8.12
C PHE A 131 13.22 1.91 6.83
N ALA A 132 12.76 0.67 6.85
CA ALA A 132 12.83 -0.26 5.71
C ALA A 132 11.50 -1.01 5.50
N TRP A 133 11.22 -1.39 4.25
CA TRP A 133 9.99 -2.10 3.87
C TRP A 133 10.06 -3.59 4.18
N VAL A 134 11.27 -4.14 4.14
CA VAL A 134 11.58 -5.53 4.38
C VAL A 134 12.89 -5.60 5.14
N ASP A 135 13.08 -6.69 5.88
CA ASP A 135 14.38 -7.01 6.47
C ASP A 135 15.34 -7.47 5.37
N ASP A 136 16.16 -6.53 4.90
CA ASP A 136 17.06 -6.71 3.75
C ASP A 136 18.55 -6.72 4.13
N PHE A 137 18.85 -7.04 5.39
CA PHE A 137 20.21 -7.10 5.88
C PHE A 137 20.63 -8.54 6.18
N ASP A 138 21.85 -8.90 5.80
CA ASP A 138 22.45 -10.17 6.19
C ASP A 138 22.97 -10.14 7.64
N GLU A 139 23.54 -11.25 8.09
CA GLU A 139 24.07 -11.39 9.46
C GLU A 139 25.23 -10.40 9.77
N THR A 140 25.87 -9.86 8.73
CA THR A 140 26.94 -8.87 8.85
C THR A 140 26.42 -7.43 8.81
N GLY A 141 25.12 -7.24 8.58
CA GLY A 141 24.50 -5.93 8.39
C GLY A 141 24.69 -5.37 6.98
N SER A 142 25.12 -6.19 6.01
CA SER A 142 25.22 -5.79 4.61
C SER A 142 23.88 -5.93 3.92
N VAL A 143 23.57 -5.02 2.99
CA VAL A 143 22.34 -5.08 2.20
C VAL A 143 22.38 -6.32 1.30
N ILE A 144 21.35 -7.15 1.41
CA ILE A 144 21.17 -8.33 0.56
C ILE A 144 20.88 -7.84 -0.86
N PRO A 145 21.64 -8.27 -1.89
CA PRO A 145 21.34 -7.89 -3.26
C PRO A 145 19.94 -8.32 -3.71
N PRO A 146 19.25 -7.52 -4.54
CA PRO A 146 17.86 -7.79 -4.94
C PRO A 146 17.72 -9.05 -5.80
N ASP A 147 18.78 -9.43 -6.52
CA ASP A 147 18.87 -10.59 -7.41
C ASP A 147 19.15 -11.91 -6.68
N ILE A 148 19.50 -11.86 -5.40
CA ILE A 148 19.80 -13.04 -4.59
C ILE A 148 18.53 -13.44 -3.81
N PRO A 149 17.97 -14.64 -4.07
CA PRO A 149 16.91 -15.19 -3.23
C PRO A 149 17.41 -15.33 -1.80
N HIS A 150 16.68 -14.78 -0.85
CA HIS A 150 17.05 -14.83 0.55
C HIS A 150 15.83 -15.13 1.42
N GLU A 151 15.95 -16.14 2.28
CA GLU A 151 14.83 -16.62 3.11
C GLU A 151 14.26 -15.51 4.00
N ARG A 152 15.14 -14.70 4.60
CA ARG A 152 14.76 -13.55 5.44
C ARG A 152 13.84 -12.55 4.72
N ARG A 153 14.15 -12.19 3.46
CA ARG A 153 13.32 -11.26 2.66
C ARG A 153 11.95 -11.88 2.40
N SER A 154 11.92 -13.15 2.01
CA SER A 154 10.66 -13.89 1.78
C SER A 154 9.82 -14.01 3.06
N GLN A 155 10.44 -14.32 4.19
CA GLN A 155 9.78 -14.42 5.49
C GLN A 155 9.27 -13.06 5.97
N SER A 156 10.05 -11.98 5.80
CA SER A 156 9.64 -10.62 6.14
C SER A 156 8.41 -10.18 5.36
N LEU A 157 8.35 -10.47 4.06
CA LEU A 157 7.18 -10.20 3.22
C LEU A 157 5.96 -11.02 3.65
N GLN A 158 6.16 -12.29 4.00
CA GLN A 158 5.08 -13.15 4.52
C GLN A 158 4.58 -12.66 5.88
N ALA A 159 5.46 -12.21 6.77
CA ALA A 159 5.09 -11.67 8.07
C ALA A 159 4.29 -10.37 7.94
N ALA A 160 4.60 -9.51 6.96
CA ALA A 160 3.87 -8.27 6.69
C ALA A 160 2.45 -8.49 6.13
N ARG A 161 2.11 -9.73 5.73
CA ARG A 161 0.82 -10.10 5.17
C ARG A 161 -0.23 -10.44 6.23
N ASN A 162 0.20 -10.80 7.43
CA ASN A 162 -0.65 -11.24 8.55
C ASN A 162 -0.93 -10.09 9.53
#